data_AF-M0NCH3-F1
#
_entry.id   AF-M0NCH3-F1
#
_cell.length_a   1.000
_cell.length_b   1.000
_cell.length_c   1.000
_cell.angle_alpha   90.00
_cell.angle_beta   90.00
_cell.angle_gamma   90.00
#
_symmetry.space_group_name_H-M   'P 1'
#
loop_
_entity.id
_entity.type
_entity.pdbx_description
1 polymer ?
#
loop_
_entity_poly.entity_id
_entity_poly.type
_entity_poly.pdbx_seq_one_letter_code
_entity_poly.pdbx_strand_id
1 'polypeptide(L)'
;MELLALPVSSALTVLVGLGVLVIGYLIKFRGWTFLLAGYDPTAVTDEAALADLAGGTIIRISLAIVVFGIVTAVGATSSLLETLFALAVLVAAVRLVYRIRKHTTV
;
A
#
# COMPACT_ATOMS: atom_id res chain seq x y z
N MET A 1 -13.50 18.23 -26.42
CA MET A 1 -13.50 17.01 -25.58
C MET A 1 -12.51 17.27 -24.45
N GLU A 2 -12.90 18.00 -23.40
CA GLU A 2 -12.08 18.16 -22.18
C GLU A 2 -12.27 16.92 -21.28
N LEU A 3 -11.86 15.77 -21.81
CA LEU A 3 -11.95 14.53 -21.06
C LEU A 3 -10.81 14.52 -20.03
N LEU A 4 -11.16 14.78 -18.77
CA LEU A 4 -10.35 14.39 -17.60
C LEU A 4 -8.99 15.10 -17.47
N ALA A 5 -8.95 16.44 -17.49
CA ALA A 5 -7.79 17.20 -17.04
C ALA A 5 -7.65 17.07 -15.50
N LEU A 6 -7.15 15.94 -15.03
CA LEU A 6 -6.83 15.75 -13.61
C LEU A 6 -5.73 16.77 -13.24
N PRO A 7 -5.82 17.40 -12.06
CA PRO A 7 -4.68 18.12 -11.50
C PRO A 7 -3.45 17.20 -11.50
N VAL A 8 -2.31 17.69 -12.00
CA VAL A 8 -1.09 16.86 -12.15
C VAL A 8 -0.71 16.17 -10.84
N SER A 9 -0.87 16.86 -9.71
CA SER A 9 -0.65 16.32 -8.36
C SER A 9 -1.53 15.10 -8.05
N SER A 10 -2.83 15.18 -8.33
CA SER A 10 -3.78 14.09 -8.12
C SER A 10 -3.52 12.93 -9.08
N ALA A 11 -3.22 13.22 -10.35
CA ALA A 11 -2.87 12.21 -11.35
C ALA A 11 -1.62 11.41 -10.93
N LEU A 12 -0.57 12.11 -10.45
CA LEU A 12 0.64 11.47 -9.93
C LEU A 12 0.33 10.61 -8.70
N THR A 13 -0.55 11.07 -7.81
CA THR A 13 -0.95 10.32 -6.62
C THR A 13 -1.66 9.02 -6.98
N VAL A 14 -2.59 9.07 -7.94
CA VAL A 14 -3.25 7.87 -8.46
C VAL A 14 -2.24 6.93 -9.11
N LEU A 15 -1.34 7.45 -9.94
CA LEU A 15 -0.34 6.64 -10.63
C LEU A 15 0.60 5.93 -9.64
N VAL A 16 1.06 6.63 -8.61
CA VAL A 16 1.86 6.05 -7.52
C VAL A 16 1.06 4.97 -6.79
N GLY A 17 -0.19 5.25 -6.45
CA GLY A 17 -1.09 4.28 -5.82
C GLY A 17 -1.24 3.00 -6.66
N LEU A 18 -1.44 3.13 -7.97
CA LEU A 18 -1.52 2.00 -8.90
C LEU A 18 -0.21 1.22 -8.98
N GLY A 19 0.94 1.89 -9.04
CA GLY A 19 2.25 1.24 -9.03
C GLY A 19 2.47 0.40 -7.76
N VAL A 20 2.16 0.98 -6.59
CA VAL A 20 2.25 0.26 -5.31
C VAL A 20 1.22 -0.87 -5.23
N LEU A 21 0.04 -0.71 -5.82
CA LEU A 21 -0.98 -1.77 -5.90
C LEU A 21 -0.48 -2.99 -6.69
N VAL A 22 0.20 -2.75 -7.82
CA VAL A 22 0.80 -3.82 -8.63
C VAL A 22 1.86 -4.56 -7.81
N ILE A 23 2.71 -3.86 -7.07
CA ILE A 23 3.71 -4.49 -6.19
C ILE A 23 3.03 -5.35 -5.12
N GLY A 24 2.01 -4.82 -4.43
CA GLY A 24 1.26 -5.57 -3.43
C GLY A 24 0.57 -6.80 -4.01
N TYR A 25 0.02 -6.69 -5.22
CA TYR A 25 -0.58 -7.80 -5.96
C TYR A 25 0.44 -8.89 -6.28
N LEU A 26 1.62 -8.53 -6.77
CA LEU A 26 2.70 -9.48 -7.07
C LEU A 26 3.17 -10.21 -5.81
N ILE A 27 3.33 -9.49 -4.70
CA ILE A 27 3.70 -10.11 -3.41
C ILE A 27 2.61 -11.09 -2.96
N LYS A 28 1.34 -10.65 -2.90
CA LYS A 28 0.24 -11.47 -2.36
C LYS A 28 -0.10 -12.69 -3.23
N PHE A 29 -0.28 -12.49 -4.53
CA PHE A 29 -0.85 -13.52 -5.40
C PHE A 29 0.20 -14.29 -6.19
N ARG A 30 1.36 -13.69 -6.45
CA ARG A 30 2.47 -14.36 -7.13
C ARG A 30 3.57 -14.84 -6.19
N GLY A 31 3.46 -14.54 -4.89
CA GLY A 31 4.46 -14.94 -3.89
C GLY A 31 5.82 -14.26 -4.13
N TRP A 32 5.84 -13.08 -4.74
CA TRP A 32 7.09 -12.34 -5.01
C TRP A 32 7.62 -11.67 -3.75
N THR A 33 7.89 -12.48 -2.72
CA THR A 33 8.39 -12.06 -1.40
C THR A 33 9.79 -11.49 -1.46
N PHE A 34 10.58 -11.80 -2.50
CA PHE A 34 11.89 -11.18 -2.76
C PHE A 34 11.82 -9.65 -2.94
N LEU A 35 10.63 -9.10 -3.26
CA LEU A 35 10.40 -7.66 -3.32
C LEU A 35 10.39 -7.00 -1.93
N LEU A 36 10.24 -7.80 -0.87
CA LEU A 36 10.38 -7.34 0.50
C LEU A 36 11.86 -7.16 0.79
N ALA A 37 12.26 -5.92 1.08
CA ALA A 37 13.63 -5.62 1.46
C ALA A 37 14.02 -6.42 2.72
N GLY A 38 15.16 -7.10 2.65
CA GLY A 38 15.66 -7.95 3.74
C GLY A 38 14.98 -9.31 3.86
N TYR A 39 14.23 -9.75 2.85
CA TYR A 39 13.73 -11.13 2.78
C TYR A 39 14.89 -12.13 2.71
N ASP A 40 14.89 -13.09 3.64
CA ASP A 40 15.79 -14.23 3.66
C ASP A 40 14.95 -15.52 3.66
N PRO A 41 15.02 -16.35 2.61
CA PRO A 41 14.23 -17.58 2.53
C PRO A 41 14.59 -18.60 3.62
N THR A 42 15.78 -18.52 4.21
CA THR A 42 16.21 -19.43 5.29
C THR A 42 15.65 -19.04 6.65
N ALA A 43 15.25 -17.77 6.83
CA ALA A 43 14.70 -17.24 8.08
C ALA A 43 13.16 -17.31 8.12
N VAL A 44 12.49 -17.58 7.00
CA VAL A 44 11.03 -17.55 6.88
C VAL A 44 10.46 -18.97 6.94
N THR A 45 9.69 -19.26 8.00
CA THR A 45 9.07 -20.58 8.20
C THR A 45 7.85 -20.80 7.31
N ASP A 46 7.11 -19.75 6.97
CA ASP A 46 5.92 -19.79 6.11
C ASP A 46 5.89 -18.59 5.16
N GLU A 47 6.33 -18.83 3.92
CA GLU A 47 6.39 -17.80 2.88
C GLU A 47 5.00 -17.35 2.42
N ALA A 48 4.02 -18.26 2.39
CA ALA A 48 2.66 -17.95 1.96
C ALA A 48 1.97 -17.02 2.95
N ALA A 49 2.15 -17.25 4.25
CA ALA A 49 1.68 -16.35 5.30
C ALA A 49 2.33 -14.97 5.18
N LEU A 50 3.65 -14.90 4.93
CA LEU A 50 4.35 -13.63 4.75
C LEU A 50 3.83 -12.86 3.53
N ALA A 51 3.64 -13.53 2.41
CA ALA A 51 3.10 -12.98 1.18
C ALA A 51 1.68 -12.40 1.38
N ASP A 52 0.79 -13.13 2.06
CA ASP A 52 -0.57 -12.65 2.31
C ASP A 52 -0.61 -11.46 3.27
N LEU A 53 0.22 -11.49 4.32
CA LEU A 53 0.32 -10.41 5.30
C LEU A 53 0.88 -9.12 4.68
N ALA A 54 2.05 -9.21 4.04
CA ALA A 54 2.73 -8.06 3.48
C ALA A 54 2.01 -7.55 2.24
N GLY A 55 1.76 -8.41 1.26
CA GLY A 55 1.08 -8.06 0.03
C GLY A 55 -0.35 -7.59 0.27
N GLY A 56 -1.10 -8.24 1.17
CA GLY A 56 -2.45 -7.81 1.55
C GLY A 56 -2.49 -6.44 2.22
N THR A 57 -1.48 -6.10 3.02
CA THR A 57 -1.40 -4.76 3.64
C THR A 57 -1.03 -3.69 2.60
N ILE A 58 -0.08 -3.98 1.71
CA ILE A 58 0.32 -3.08 0.62
C ILE A 58 -0.87 -2.79 -0.30
N ILE A 59 -1.66 -3.81 -0.66
CA ILE A 59 -2.89 -3.64 -1.47
C ILE A 59 -3.89 -2.70 -0.79
N ARG A 60 -4.09 -2.81 0.53
CA ARG A 60 -5.03 -1.94 1.26
C ARG A 60 -4.55 -0.49 1.29
N ILE A 61 -3.24 -0.27 1.52
CA ILE A 61 -2.64 1.08 1.54
C ILE A 61 -2.72 1.71 0.15
N SER A 62 -2.34 0.97 -0.90
CA SER A 62 -2.39 1.45 -2.27
C SER A 62 -3.81 1.76 -2.75
N LEU A 63 -4.80 0.93 -2.38
CA LEU A 63 -6.20 1.23 -2.66
C LEU A 63 -6.64 2.53 -1.99
N ALA A 64 -6.22 2.77 -0.74
CA ALA A 64 -6.48 4.03 -0.06
C ALA A 64 -5.81 5.22 -0.77
N ILE A 65 -4.57 5.07 -1.25
CA ILE A 65 -3.86 6.10 -2.03
C ILE A 65 -4.62 6.42 -3.34
N VAL A 66 -5.07 5.39 -4.07
CA VAL A 66 -5.85 5.58 -5.31
C VAL A 66 -7.15 6.30 -5.04
N VAL A 67 -7.91 5.88 -4.03
CA VAL A 67 -9.16 6.54 -3.63
C VAL A 67 -8.90 7.99 -3.23
N PHE A 68 -7.87 8.26 -2.42
CA PHE A 68 -7.48 9.61 -2.04
C PHE A 68 -7.11 10.47 -3.26
N GLY A 69 -6.33 9.94 -4.20
CA GLY A 69 -6.00 10.62 -5.45
C GLY A 69 -7.24 10.98 -6.28
N ILE A 70 -8.23 10.10 -6.36
CA ILE A 70 -9.50 10.35 -7.05
C ILE A 70 -10.33 11.41 -6.32
N VAL A 71 -10.44 11.33 -4.99
CA VAL A 71 -11.18 12.29 -4.16
C VAL A 71 -10.60 13.69 -4.27
N THR A 72 -9.27 13.82 -4.22
CA THR A 72 -8.61 15.12 -4.40
C THR A 72 -8.75 15.65 -5.82
N ALA A 73 -8.80 14.77 -6.84
CA ALA A 73 -8.99 15.19 -8.23
C ALA A 73 -10.35 15.83 -8.50
N VAL A 74 -11.40 15.43 -7.77
CA VAL A 74 -12.75 16.04 -7.87
C VAL A 74 -12.91 17.30 -7.01
N GLY A 75 -11.82 17.80 -6.42
CA GLY A 75 -11.82 19.03 -5.61
C GLY A 75 -12.33 18.84 -4.17
N ALA A 76 -12.55 17.61 -3.72
CA ALA A 76 -12.97 17.30 -2.36
C ALA A 76 -11.76 17.22 -1.41
N THR A 77 -11.06 18.34 -1.23
CA THR A 77 -9.91 18.47 -0.33
C THR A 77 -10.31 19.13 0.99
N SER A 78 -9.87 18.55 2.10
CA SER A 78 -10.05 19.09 3.46
C SER A 78 -8.84 18.69 4.30
N SER A 79 -8.38 19.60 5.16
CA SER A 79 -7.25 19.33 6.08
C SER A 79 -7.49 18.12 6.98
N LEU A 80 -8.75 17.87 7.36
CA LEU A 80 -9.14 16.68 8.11
C LEU A 80 -8.94 15.41 7.28
N LEU A 81 -9.31 15.43 6.00
CA LEU A 81 -9.19 14.28 5.10
C LEU A 81 -7.72 13.93 4.84
N GLU A 82 -6.87 14.94 4.61
CA GLU A 82 -5.42 14.77 4.49
C GLU A 82 -4.81 14.16 5.76
N THR A 83 -5.21 14.66 6.93
CA THR A 83 -4.74 14.17 8.24
C THR A 83 -5.17 12.72 8.48
N LEU A 84 -6.44 12.39 8.20
CA LEU A 84 -6.96 11.03 8.36
C LEU A 84 -6.26 10.05 7.41
N PHE A 85 -6.00 10.47 6.17
CA PHE A 85 -5.27 9.67 5.20
C PHE A 85 -3.84 9.39 5.68
N ALA A 86 -3.10 10.42 6.11
CA ALA A 86 -1.75 10.26 6.65
C ALA A 86 -1.73 9.33 7.87
N LEU A 87 -2.70 9.49 8.79
CA LEU A 87 -2.84 8.65 9.97
C LEU A 87 -3.16 7.19 9.61
N ALA A 88 -4.04 6.96 8.62
CA ALA A 88 -4.40 5.63 8.17
C ALA A 88 -3.19 4.89 7.57
N VAL A 89 -2.37 5.57 6.75
CA VAL A 89 -1.13 5.03 6.19
C VAL A 89 -0.14 4.70 7.31
N LEU A 90 0.05 5.61 8.27
CA LEU A 90 0.93 5.41 9.41
C LEU A 90 0.51 4.20 10.24
N VAL A 91 -0.78 4.10 10.60
CA VAL A 91 -1.33 2.97 11.35
C VAL A 91 -1.18 1.66 10.59
N ALA A 92 -1.39 1.66 9.27
CA ALA A 92 -1.21 0.48 8.43
C ALA A 92 0.25 0.02 8.40
N ALA A 93 1.20 0.94 8.24
CA ALA A 93 2.63 0.66 8.28
C ALA A 93 3.06 0.12 9.66
N VAL A 94 2.63 0.77 10.74
CA VAL A 94 2.89 0.34 12.12
C VAL A 94 2.33 -1.07 12.35
N ARG A 95 1.07 -1.32 11.98
CA ARG A 95 0.45 -2.65 12.09
C ARG A 95 1.23 -3.71 11.33
N LEU A 96 1.74 -3.41 10.15
CA LEU A 96 2.53 -4.35 9.36
C LEU A 96 3.81 -4.74 10.09
N VAL A 97 4.58 -3.74 10.56
CA VAL A 97 5.83 -3.96 11.31
C VAL A 97 5.59 -4.80 12.57
N TYR A 98 4.57 -4.44 13.35
CA TYR A 98 4.22 -5.20 14.56
C TYR A 98 3.79 -6.64 14.26
N ARG A 99 3.02 -6.84 13.19
CA ARG A 99 2.52 -8.17 12.83
C ARG A 99 3.62 -9.06 12.29
N ILE A 100 4.53 -8.55 11.47
CA ILE A 100 5.71 -9.30 11.01
C ILE A 100 6.55 -9.72 12.22
N ARG A 101 6.88 -8.79 13.13
CA ARG A 101 7.69 -9.10 14.33
C ARG A 101 7.08 -10.21 15.19
N LYS A 102 5.74 -10.23 15.32
CA LYS A 102 5.04 -11.29 16.07
C LYS A 102 5.19 -12.68 15.44
N HIS A 103 5.37 -12.76 14.13
CA HIS A 103 5.51 -14.02 13.40
C HIS A 103 6.98 -14.45 13.21
N THR A 104 7.97 -13.64 13.65
CA THR A 104 9.41 -13.93 13.51
C THR A 104 10.10 -14.33 14.83
N THR A 105 9.41 -14.32 15.97
CA THR A 105 9.98 -14.84 17.22
C THR A 105 9.95 -16.37 17.23
N VAL A 106 11.12 -16.95 16.95
CA VAL A 106 11.53 -18.33 17.27
C VAL A 106 11.45 -18.57 18.77
#